data_AF-A0A2V6QWC1-F1
#
_entry.id   AF-A0A2V6QWC1-F1
#
_cell.length_a   1.000
_cell.length_b   1.000
_cell.length_c   1.000
_cell.angle_alpha   90.00
_cell.angle_beta   90.00
_cell.angle_gamma   90.00
#
_symmetry.space_group_name_H-M   'P 1'
#
loop_
_entity.id
_entity.type
_entity.pdbx_description
1 polymer ?
#
loop_
_entity_poly.entity_id
_entity_poly.type
_entity_poly.pdbx_seq_one_letter_code
_entity_poly.pdbx_strand_id
1 'polypeptide(L)'
;MAELLPPDDAGPSLDLIGGVQRQRVWMDLKTGQVRQVEIGGGRASLTITYRRDGDTPLGFDFTAGRNYVTGSVTYRSVVLGAGIDPERFTLALPKGAKIQSVR
;
A
#
# COMPACT_ATOMS: atom_id res chain seq x y z
N MET A 1 -2.48 -16.62 -6.22
CA MET A 1 -3.92 -17.00 -6.23
C MET A 1 -4.69 -15.93 -5.48
N ALA A 2 -5.94 -15.66 -5.85
CA ALA A 2 -6.82 -14.72 -5.15
C ALA A 2 -8.15 -15.41 -4.84
N GLU A 3 -8.61 -15.30 -3.60
CA GLU A 3 -9.88 -15.88 -3.14
C GLU A 3 -10.69 -14.83 -2.37
N LEU A 4 -11.99 -14.75 -2.62
CA LEU A 4 -12.89 -13.89 -1.85
C LEU A 4 -13.33 -14.62 -0.58
N LEU A 5 -13.03 -14.03 0.57
CA LEU A 5 -13.44 -14.55 1.87
C LEU A 5 -14.77 -13.93 2.31
N PRO A 6 -15.58 -14.68 3.10
CA PRO A 6 -16.75 -14.12 3.76
C PRO A 6 -16.41 -12.87 4.60
N PRO A 7 -17.35 -11.93 4.75
CA PRO A 7 -17.16 -10.77 5.61
C PRO A 7 -16.86 -11.17 7.06
N ASP A 8 -15.88 -10.49 7.66
CA ASP A 8 -15.68 -10.47 9.12
C ASP A 8 -16.05 -9.09 9.69
N ASP A 9 -15.64 -8.79 10.93
CA ASP A 9 -15.91 -7.49 11.58
C ASP A 9 -15.36 -6.29 10.80
N ALA A 10 -14.36 -6.50 9.92
CA ALA A 10 -13.80 -5.48 9.03
C ALA A 10 -14.42 -5.50 7.61
N GLY A 11 -15.35 -6.41 7.34
CA GLY A 11 -16.10 -6.53 6.08
C GLY A 11 -15.56 -7.59 5.11
N PRO A 12 -16.02 -7.60 3.84
CA PRO A 12 -15.55 -8.55 2.84
C PRO A 12 -14.06 -8.33 2.52
N SER A 13 -13.34 -9.42 2.25
CA SER A 13 -11.90 -9.37 2.01
C SER A 13 -11.44 -10.35 0.94
N LEU A 14 -10.37 -10.01 0.22
CA LEU A 14 -9.64 -10.91 -0.66
C LEU A 14 -8.43 -11.47 0.07
N ASP A 15 -8.26 -12.79 0.02
CA ASP A 15 -7.02 -13.46 0.38
C ASP A 15 -6.16 -13.64 -0.87
N LEU A 16 -4.96 -13.08 -0.81
CA LEU A 16 -4.00 -13.07 -1.91
C LEU A 16 -2.78 -13.88 -1.48
N ILE A 17 -2.55 -15.00 -2.15
CA ILE A 17 -1.41 -15.87 -1.91
C ILE A 17 -0.40 -15.66 -3.05
N GLY A 18 0.71 -14.99 -2.73
CA GLY A 18 1.89 -14.85 -3.60
C GLY A 18 2.95 -15.91 -3.27
N GLY A 19 4.05 -15.93 -4.04
CA GLY A 19 5.10 -16.95 -3.89
C GLY A 19 5.86 -16.92 -2.55
N VAL A 20 5.83 -15.80 -1.82
CA VAL A 20 6.56 -15.61 -0.55
C VAL A 20 5.67 -14.99 0.55
N GLN A 21 4.60 -14.28 0.17
CA GLN A 21 3.78 -13.52 1.10
C GLN A 21 2.30 -13.83 0.88
N ARG A 22 1.55 -13.82 1.97
CA ARG A 22 0.09 -13.85 1.99
C ARG A 22 -0.41 -12.47 2.38
N GLN A 23 -1.38 -11.94 1.66
CA GLN A 23 -2.00 -10.67 1.97
C GLN A 23 -3.50 -10.85 2.11
N ARG A 24 -4.10 -10.17 3.08
CA ARG A 24 -5.55 -10.07 3.20
C ARG A 24 -5.96 -8.63 2.95
N VAL A 25 -6.85 -8.41 1.99
CA VAL A 25 -7.24 -7.07 1.51
C VAL A 25 -8.72 -6.87 1.75
N TRP A 26 -9.08 -5.99 2.68
CA TRP A 26 -10.46 -5.57 2.89
C TRP A 26 -10.78 -4.39 1.98
N MET A 27 -11.87 -4.49 1.24
CA MET A 27 -12.23 -3.50 0.24
C MET A 27 -13.73 -3.38 0.05
N ASP A 28 -14.16 -2.23 -0.44
CA ASP A 28 -15.49 -2.07 -1.01
C ASP A 28 -15.53 -2.78 -2.38
N LEU A 29 -16.30 -3.86 -2.46
CA LEU A 29 -16.37 -4.67 -3.69
C LEU A 29 -17.08 -3.96 -4.85
N LYS A 30 -17.88 -2.91 -4.57
CA LYS A 30 -18.58 -2.16 -5.61
C LYS A 30 -17.68 -1.10 -6.23
N THR A 31 -16.92 -0.38 -5.40
CA THR A 31 -16.06 0.72 -5.86
C THR A 31 -14.62 0.30 -6.11
N GLY A 32 -14.21 -0.88 -5.62
CA GLY A 32 -12.83 -1.33 -5.68
C GLY A 32 -11.92 -0.67 -4.64
N GLN A 33 -12.46 0.17 -3.76
CA GLN A 33 -11.65 0.93 -2.80
C GLN A 33 -11.17 0.05 -1.65
N VAL A 34 -9.85 -0.08 -1.52
CA VAL A 34 -9.20 -0.76 -0.39
C VAL A 34 -9.33 0.07 0.88
N ARG A 35 -9.68 -0.59 1.98
CA ARG A 35 -9.83 0.01 3.32
C ARG A 35 -8.73 -0.46 4.27
N GLN A 36 -8.34 -1.73 4.16
CA GLN A 36 -7.30 -2.31 5.00
C GLN A 36 -6.53 -3.38 4.23
N VAL A 37 -5.23 -3.50 4.52
CA VAL A 37 -4.39 -4.60 4.04
C VAL A 37 -3.62 -5.18 5.21
N GLU A 38 -3.66 -6.48 5.37
CA GLU A 38 -2.72 -7.23 6.21
C GLU A 38 -1.72 -7.95 5.32
N ILE A 39 -0.44 -7.81 5.63
CA ILE A 39 0.66 -8.44 4.91
C ILE A 39 1.37 -9.36 5.89
N GLY A 40 1.32 -10.67 5.62
CA GLY A 40 2.00 -11.72 6.38
C GLY A 40 3.13 -12.39 5.58
N GLY A 41 3.81 -13.34 6.22
CA GLY A 41 4.89 -14.13 5.61
C GLY A 41 6.31 -13.73 6.04
N GLY A 42 6.46 -12.68 6.86
CA GLY A 42 7.71 -12.29 7.50
C GLY A 42 7.73 -12.59 9.01
N ARG A 43 8.75 -12.07 9.72
CA ARG A 43 8.85 -12.16 11.20
C ARG A 43 7.72 -11.42 11.93
N ALA A 44 7.09 -10.46 11.27
CA ALA A 44 5.98 -9.69 11.79
C ALA A 44 4.96 -9.47 10.67
N SER A 45 3.67 -9.60 11.00
CA SER A 45 2.59 -9.11 10.13
C SER A 45 2.52 -7.59 10.21
N LEU A 46 2.21 -6.96 9.08
CA LEU A 46 1.96 -5.53 8.94
C LEU A 46 0.48 -5.33 8.60
N THR A 47 -0.21 -4.49 9.36
CA THR A 47 -1.58 -4.04 9.05
C THR A 47 -1.53 -2.58 8.63
N ILE A 48 -2.15 -2.26 7.49
CA ILE A 48 -2.27 -0.92 6.94
C ILE A 48 -3.75 -0.57 6.85
N THR A 49 -4.16 0.56 7.44
CA THR A 49 -5.54 1.05 7.38
C THR A 49 -5.58 2.38 6.64
N TYR A 50 -6.30 2.42 5.52
CA TYR A 50 -6.36 3.59 4.65
C TYR A 50 -7.41 4.59 5.12
N ARG A 51 -7.05 5.88 5.06
CA ARG A 51 -7.92 7.00 5.39
C ARG A 51 -8.27 7.74 4.10
N ARG A 52 -9.55 8.05 3.91
CA ARG A 52 -10.08 8.74 2.72
C ARG A 52 -11.23 9.67 3.08
N ASP A 53 -11.45 10.68 2.24
CA ASP A 53 -12.64 11.52 2.22
C ASP A 53 -13.31 11.37 0.85
N GLY A 54 -14.36 10.54 0.79
CA GLY A 54 -14.90 10.03 -0.47
C GLY A 54 -13.81 9.32 -1.30
N ASP A 55 -13.62 9.76 -2.55
CA ASP A 55 -12.56 9.26 -3.42
C ASP A 55 -11.17 9.83 -3.10
N THR A 56 -11.06 10.89 -2.29
CA THR A 56 -9.80 11.56 -2.00
C THR A 56 -8.98 10.79 -0.97
N PRO A 57 -7.77 10.32 -1.29
CA PRO A 57 -6.91 9.66 -0.31
C PRO A 57 -6.30 10.67 0.68
N LEU A 58 -6.38 10.38 1.97
CA LEU A 58 -5.82 11.21 3.05
C LEU A 58 -4.51 10.65 3.61
N GLY A 59 -4.23 9.38 3.34
CA GLY A 59 -3.06 8.65 3.81
C GLY A 59 -3.46 7.33 4.46
N PHE A 60 -2.64 6.85 5.39
CA PHE A 60 -2.89 5.59 6.08
C PHE A 60 -2.18 5.54 7.43
N ASP A 61 -2.68 4.68 8.31
CA ASP A 61 -2.02 4.27 9.54
C ASP A 61 -1.49 2.85 9.37
N PHE A 62 -0.44 2.49 10.09
CA PHE A 62 0.09 1.13 10.05
C PHE A 62 0.54 0.65 11.43
N THR A 63 0.43 -0.66 11.64
CA THR A 63 0.96 -1.37 12.81
C THR A 63 1.70 -2.63 12.40
N ALA A 64 2.77 -2.97 13.10
CA ALA A 64 3.51 -4.21 12.86
C ALA A 64 3.99 -4.84 14.17
N GLY A 65 4.21 -6.16 14.13
CA GLY A 65 4.82 -6.89 15.25
C GLY A 65 3.95 -6.87 16.50
N ARG A 66 2.64 -7.09 16.37
CA ARG A 66 1.65 -7.00 17.46
C ARG A 66 1.64 -5.62 18.13
N ASN A 67 1.58 -4.57 17.30
CA ASN A 67 1.56 -3.16 17.71
C ASN A 67 2.86 -2.65 18.35
N TYR A 68 3.98 -3.38 18.23
CA TYR A 68 5.28 -2.88 18.67
C TYR A 68 5.78 -1.69 17.84
N VAL A 69 5.49 -1.71 16.54
CA VAL A 69 5.74 -0.58 15.64
C VAL A 69 4.40 -0.03 15.18
N THR A 70 4.23 1.29 15.31
CA THR A 70 3.06 2.01 14.79
C THR A 70 3.52 3.27 14.08
N GLY A 71 2.72 3.75 13.13
CA GLY A 71 3.00 4.99 12.44
C GLY A 71 1.85 5.43 11.55
N SER A 72 1.97 6.64 11.02
CA SER A 72 0.99 7.21 10.12
C SER A 72 1.67 7.96 8.99
N VAL A 73 1.03 7.94 7.83
CA VAL A 73 1.39 8.73 6.66
C VAL A 73 0.20 9.63 6.34
N THR A 74 0.46 10.92 6.19
CA THR A 74 -0.56 11.91 5.83
C THR A 74 -0.19 12.52 4.49
N TYR A 75 -1.11 12.44 3.53
CA TYR A 75 -0.94 13.05 2.23
C TYR A 75 -1.31 14.54 2.30
N ARG A 76 -0.52 15.37 1.64
CA ARG A 76 -0.75 16.82 1.53
C ARG A 76 -0.70 17.23 0.08
N SER A 77 -1.52 18.21 -0.29
CA SER A 77 -1.60 18.76 -1.65
C SER A 77 -1.86 17.67 -2.71
N VAL A 78 -2.83 16.80 -2.44
CA VAL A 78 -3.18 15.67 -3.33
C VAL A 78 -3.77 16.21 -4.62
N VAL A 79 -3.20 15.80 -5.76
CA VAL A 79 -3.78 16.02 -7.09
C VAL A 79 -3.98 14.66 -7.75
N LEU A 80 -5.22 14.35 -8.10
CA LEU A 80 -5.60 13.11 -8.77
C LEU A 80 -5.65 13.32 -10.29
N GLY A 81 -5.27 12.31 -11.07
CA GLY A 81 -5.37 12.36 -12.53
C GLY A 81 -4.50 13.43 -13.20
N ALA A 82 -3.49 13.96 -12.51
CA ALA A 82 -2.67 15.09 -12.99
C ALA A 82 -1.83 14.79 -14.25
N GLY A 83 -1.76 13.53 -14.68
CA GLY A 83 -0.68 13.05 -15.53
C GLY A 83 0.67 13.11 -14.79
N ILE A 84 1.62 12.29 -15.19
CA ILE A 84 3.00 12.39 -14.69
C ILE A 84 3.90 12.44 -15.90
N ASP A 85 4.72 13.49 -15.99
CA ASP A 85 5.72 13.62 -17.03
C ASP A 85 6.73 12.46 -16.92
N PRO A 86 6.89 11.62 -17.97
CA PRO A 86 7.85 10.53 -17.99
C PRO A 86 9.28 10.96 -17.65
N GLU A 87 9.67 12.20 -17.96
CA GLU A 87 11.01 12.70 -17.66
C GLU A 87 11.32 12.72 -16.16
N ARG A 88 10.30 12.76 -15.29
CA ARG A 88 10.47 12.66 -13.82
C ARG A 88 11.00 11.31 -13.36
N PHE A 89 10.91 10.29 -14.20
CA PHE A 89 11.48 8.95 -13.93
C PHE A 89 12.89 8.79 -14.51
N THR A 90 13.43 9.83 -15.15
CA THR A 90 14.79 9.83 -15.66
C THR A 90 15.77 10.24 -14.57
N LEU A 91 16.81 9.42 -14.38
CA LEU A 91 17.91 9.76 -13.50
C LEU A 91 18.88 10.72 -14.22
N ALA A 92 18.73 12.03 -13.96
CA ALA A 92 19.66 13.05 -14.45
C ALA A 92 20.89 13.11 -13.53
N LEU A 93 21.99 12.50 -13.97
CA LEU A 93 23.22 12.44 -13.19
C LEU A 93 24.05 13.71 -13.38
N PRO A 94 24.44 14.40 -12.29
CA PRO A 94 25.31 15.56 -12.41
C PRO A 94 26.69 15.14 -12.95
N LYS A 95 27.35 16.03 -13.71
CA LYS A 95 28.70 15.79 -14.23
C LYS A 95 29.66 15.45 -13.08
N GLY A 96 30.36 14.32 -13.21
CA GLY A 96 31.34 13.85 -12.22
C GLY A 96 30.76 12.96 -11.11
N ALA A 97 29.46 12.66 -11.12
CA ALA A 97 28.90 11.65 -10.23
C ALA A 97 29.56 10.29 -10.48
N LYS A 98 30.06 9.64 -9.41
CA LYS A 98 30.54 8.26 -9.48
C LYS A 98 29.33 7.34 -9.50
N ILE A 99 29.18 6.56 -10.57
CA ILE A 99 28.06 5.65 -10.77
C ILE A 99 28.57 4.22 -10.65
N GLN A 100 27.91 3.41 -9.84
CA GLN A 100 28.14 1.97 -9.79
C GLN A 100 26.83 1.26 -10.13
N SER A 101 26.86 0.44 -11.18
CA SER A 101 25.73 -0.43 -11.50
C SER A 101 25.68 -1.57 -10.51
N VAL A 102 24.54 -1.78 -9.88
CA VAL A 102 24.24 -3.02 -9.15
C VAL A 102 23.34 -3.83 -10.07
N ARG A 103 23.79 -5.02 -10.47
CA ARG A 103 23.05 -5.92 -11.36
C ARG A 103 22.90 -7.27 -10.70
#